data_AF-A0A0N1INY7-F1
#
_entry.id   AF-A0A0N1INY7-F1
#
_cell.length_a   1.000
_cell.length_b   1.000
_cell.length_c   1.000
_cell.angle_alpha   90.00
_cell.angle_beta   90.00
_cell.angle_gamma   90.00
#
_symmetry.space_group_name_H-M   'P 1'
#
loop_
_entity.id
_entity.type
_entity.pdbx_description
1 polymer ?
#
loop_
_entity_poly.entity_id
_entity_poly.type
_entity_poly.pdbx_seq_one_letter_code
_entity_poly.pdbx_strand_id
1 'polypeptide(L)'
;MNPLKQISSGALYQLDLDVIQCEQFAAGEPVPGLKEGELLEHFSSLRQLLDLITGWDWSSYLHDVGIEGGKYALVTPRDAATLLEKLKEAEQKSSVFSVLKKNERDRRKLLDTVLKQLKQLQNQDG
;
A
#
# COMPACT_ATOMS: atom_id res chain seq x y z
N MET A 1 10.69 1.88 20.01
CA MET A 1 10.43 1.04 18.82
C MET A 1 11.40 1.45 17.72
N ASN A 2 12.12 0.52 17.11
CA ASN A 2 12.89 0.83 15.90
C ASN A 2 11.92 0.97 14.72
N PRO A 3 11.97 2.06 13.93
CA PRO A 3 11.12 2.19 12.76
C PRO A 3 11.43 1.06 11.77
N LEU A 4 10.38 0.43 11.23
CA LEU A 4 10.49 -0.63 10.23
C LEU A 4 11.26 -0.08 9.02
N LYS A 5 12.43 -0.64 8.72
CA LYS A 5 13.29 -0.15 7.63
C LYS A 5 12.80 -0.65 6.27
N GLN A 6 12.52 -1.95 6.16
CA GLN A 6 12.20 -2.60 4.89
C GLN A 6 11.07 -3.61 5.06
N ILE A 7 10.35 -3.89 3.97
CA ILE A 7 9.39 -4.98 3.87
C ILE A 7 9.61 -5.70 2.54
N SER A 8 9.66 -7.03 2.54
CA SER A 8 9.77 -7.79 1.30
C SER A 8 8.38 -7.95 0.66
N SER A 9 8.34 -8.14 -0.66
CA SER A 9 7.08 -8.42 -1.35
C SER A 9 6.37 -9.66 -0.78
N GLY A 10 7.12 -10.70 -0.41
CA GLY A 10 6.55 -11.90 0.21
C GLY A 10 5.89 -11.63 1.57
N ALA A 11 6.51 -10.80 2.42
CA ALA A 11 5.91 -10.40 3.68
C ALA A 11 4.64 -9.55 3.47
N LEU A 12 4.63 -8.70 2.44
CA LEU A 12 3.44 -7.92 2.09
C LEU A 12 2.28 -8.80 1.61
N TYR A 13 2.55 -9.79 0.74
CA TYR A 13 1.52 -10.73 0.31
C TYR A 13 1.00 -11.60 1.46
N GLN A 14 1.84 -11.97 2.43
CA GLN A 14 1.37 -12.68 3.60
C GLN A 14 0.48 -11.80 4.48
N LEU A 15 0.87 -10.54 4.70
CA LEU A 15 0.04 -9.56 5.42
C LEU A 15 -1.32 -9.37 4.72
N ASP A 16 -1.33 -9.36 3.39
CA ASP A 16 -2.55 -9.26 2.59
C ASP A 16 -3.52 -10.42 2.88
N LEU A 17 -3.02 -11.65 2.88
CA LEU A 17 -3.79 -12.84 3.25
C LEU A 17 -4.26 -12.81 4.71
N ASP A 18 -3.39 -12.39 5.63
CA ASP A 18 -3.72 -12.32 7.05
C ASP A 18 -4.84 -11.29 7.30
N VAL A 19 -4.82 -10.16 6.61
CA VAL A 19 -5.89 -9.14 6.68
C VAL A 19 -7.21 -9.68 6.15
N ILE A 20 -7.20 -10.42 5.03
CA ILE A 20 -8.41 -11.09 4.52
C ILE A 20 -9.03 -12.00 5.58
N GLN A 21 -8.22 -12.75 6.33
CA GLN A 21 -8.70 -13.60 7.42
C GLN A 21 -9.26 -12.78 8.59
N CYS A 22 -8.63 -11.65 8.93
CA CYS A 22 -9.15 -10.73 9.94
C CYS A 22 -10.51 -10.13 9.53
N GLU A 23 -10.67 -9.75 8.25
CA GLU A 23 -11.92 -9.24 7.70
C GLU A 23 -13.02 -10.31 7.75
N GLN A 24 -12.72 -11.55 7.33
CA GLN A 24 -13.67 -12.65 7.44
C GLN A 24 -14.12 -12.90 8.89
N PHE A 25 -13.18 -12.82 9.85
CA PHE A 25 -13.51 -12.93 11.26
C PHE A 25 -14.41 -11.77 11.72
N ALA A 26 -14.07 -10.53 11.35
CA ALA A 26 -14.84 -9.34 11.70
C ALA A 26 -16.25 -9.33 11.08
N ALA A 27 -16.42 -9.97 9.93
CA ALA A 27 -17.72 -10.15 9.26
C ALA A 27 -18.54 -11.33 9.82
N GLY A 28 -17.93 -12.22 10.60
CA GLY A 28 -18.52 -13.51 10.96
C GLY A 28 -19.68 -13.42 11.93
N GLU A 29 -19.51 -12.70 13.05
CA GLU A 29 -20.53 -12.59 14.09
C GLU A 29 -20.59 -11.15 14.64
N PRO A 30 -21.79 -10.63 14.98
CA PRO A 30 -21.91 -9.33 15.62
C PRO A 30 -21.14 -9.27 16.95
N VAL A 31 -20.31 -8.25 17.12
CA VAL A 31 -19.59 -8.02 18.36
C VAL A 31 -20.45 -7.18 19.31
N PRO A 32 -20.75 -7.65 20.54
CA PRO A 32 -21.55 -6.87 21.49
C PRO A 32 -20.99 -5.47 21.73
N GLY A 33 -21.83 -4.45 21.54
CA GLY A 33 -21.45 -3.05 21.72
C GLY A 33 -20.91 -2.36 20.48
N LEU A 34 -20.70 -3.08 19.37
CA LEU A 34 -20.40 -2.50 18.06
C LEU A 34 -21.63 -2.60 17.14
N LYS A 35 -21.80 -1.64 16.25
CA LYS A 35 -22.80 -1.72 15.19
C LYS A 35 -22.38 -2.78 14.17
N GLU A 36 -23.36 -3.30 13.44
CA GLU A 36 -23.10 -4.18 12.31
C GLU A 36 -22.17 -3.51 11.30
N GLY A 37 -21.11 -4.21 10.88
CA GLY A 37 -20.10 -3.70 9.97
C GLY A 37 -19.05 -2.77 10.58
N GLU A 38 -19.25 -2.22 11.78
CA GLU A 38 -18.31 -1.24 12.39
C GLU A 38 -16.91 -1.82 12.59
N LEU A 39 -16.80 -3.10 12.96
CA LEU A 39 -15.48 -3.75 13.11
C LEU A 39 -14.74 -3.89 11.76
N LEU A 40 -15.46 -4.07 10.65
CA LEU A 40 -14.86 -4.15 9.31
C LEU A 40 -14.35 -2.80 8.83
N GLU A 41 -15.01 -1.70 9.20
CA GLU A 41 -14.60 -0.35 8.84
C GLU A 41 -13.17 -0.05 9.32
N HIS A 42 -12.74 -0.62 10.46
CA HIS A 42 -11.39 -0.47 10.98
C HIS A 42 -10.29 -1.07 10.08
N PHE A 43 -10.63 -2.00 9.18
CA PHE A 43 -9.68 -2.57 8.21
C PHE A 43 -9.66 -1.84 6.87
N SER A 44 -10.64 -0.97 6.59
CA SER A 44 -10.90 -0.44 5.25
C SER A 44 -9.71 0.36 4.67
N SER A 45 -9.05 1.19 5.47
CA SER A 45 -7.87 1.94 4.99
C SER A 45 -6.68 1.03 4.71
N LEU A 46 -6.46 0.02 5.56
CA LEU A 46 -5.40 -0.98 5.38
C LEU A 46 -5.66 -1.86 4.15
N ARG A 47 -6.90 -2.31 3.96
CA ARG A 47 -7.34 -3.09 2.79
C ARG A 47 -7.10 -2.33 1.50
N GLN A 48 -7.56 -1.08 1.42
CA GLN A 48 -7.33 -0.22 0.24
C GLN A 48 -5.83 0.00 -0.03
N LEU A 49 -5.03 0.23 1.03
CA LEU A 49 -3.58 0.39 0.88
C LEU A 49 -2.93 -0.90 0.34
N LEU A 50 -3.30 -2.06 0.88
CA LEU A 50 -2.78 -3.34 0.42
C LEU A 50 -3.17 -3.60 -1.05
N ASP A 51 -4.44 -3.39 -1.41
CA ASP A 51 -4.94 -3.54 -2.78
C ASP A 51 -4.22 -2.63 -3.78
N LEU A 52 -3.95 -1.39 -3.40
CA LEU A 52 -3.20 -0.46 -4.24
C LEU A 52 -1.80 -0.99 -4.53
N ILE A 53 -1.09 -1.43 -3.48
CA ILE A 53 0.32 -1.83 -3.59
C ILE A 53 0.48 -3.20 -4.26
N THR A 54 -0.35 -4.18 -3.90
CA THR A 54 -0.29 -5.54 -4.47
C THR A 54 -0.87 -5.58 -5.89
N GLY A 55 -1.91 -4.79 -6.16
CA GLY A 55 -2.54 -4.65 -7.48
C GLY A 55 -1.80 -3.71 -8.44
N TRP A 56 -0.86 -2.91 -7.93
CA TRP A 56 -0.06 -1.95 -8.70
C TRP A 56 -0.92 -0.91 -9.46
N ASP A 57 -2.05 -0.51 -8.87
CA ASP A 57 -3.08 0.31 -9.52
C ASP A 57 -2.83 1.83 -9.37
N TRP A 58 -1.59 2.23 -9.63
CA TRP A 58 -1.14 3.61 -9.42
C TRP A 58 -1.81 4.61 -10.36
N SER A 59 -2.18 4.20 -11.57
CA SER A 59 -2.86 5.07 -12.53
C SER A 59 -4.23 5.50 -11.99
N SER A 60 -5.03 4.56 -11.48
CA SER A 60 -6.34 4.88 -10.89
C SER A 60 -6.17 5.69 -9.62
N TYR A 61 -5.23 5.29 -8.74
CA TYR A 61 -4.95 6.04 -7.52
C TYR A 61 -4.59 7.50 -7.78
N LEU A 62 -3.57 7.75 -8.63
CA LEU A 62 -3.06 9.09 -8.91
C LEU A 62 -4.09 9.98 -9.62
N HIS A 63 -5.01 9.40 -10.38
CA HIS A 63 -6.11 10.13 -11.01
C HIS A 63 -7.17 10.54 -9.98
N ASP A 64 -7.47 9.67 -9.02
CA ASP A 64 -8.58 9.84 -8.08
C ASP A 64 -8.16 10.46 -6.73
N VAL A 65 -6.88 10.78 -6.50
CA VAL A 65 -6.44 11.39 -5.24
C VAL A 65 -7.20 12.69 -4.97
N GLY A 66 -7.82 12.78 -3.78
CA GLY A 66 -8.61 13.93 -3.36
C GLY A 66 -10.05 13.96 -3.89
N ILE A 67 -10.45 12.97 -4.71
CA ILE A 67 -11.83 12.81 -5.18
C ILE A 67 -12.61 11.95 -4.18
N GLU A 68 -13.74 12.46 -3.69
CA GLU A 68 -14.66 11.68 -2.84
C GLU A 68 -15.20 10.46 -3.59
N GLY A 69 -15.21 9.30 -2.93
CA GLY A 69 -15.70 8.04 -3.51
C GLY A 69 -14.73 7.35 -4.47
N GLY A 70 -13.50 7.87 -4.64
CA GLY A 70 -12.44 7.16 -5.37
C GLY A 70 -12.14 5.78 -4.76
N LYS A 71 -11.68 4.83 -5.60
CA LYS A 71 -11.43 3.43 -5.20
C LYS A 71 -10.54 3.28 -3.95
N TYR A 72 -9.62 4.22 -3.78
CA TYR A 72 -8.61 4.24 -2.72
C TYR A 72 -8.71 5.51 -1.85
N ALA A 73 -9.92 6.06 -1.68
CA ALA A 73 -10.15 7.34 -1.00
C ALA A 73 -9.64 7.40 0.46
N LEU A 74 -9.44 6.25 1.13
CA LEU A 74 -8.91 6.18 2.49
C LEU A 74 -7.38 6.14 2.55
N VAL A 75 -6.70 6.06 1.40
CA VAL A 75 -5.24 5.93 1.32
C VAL A 75 -4.62 7.30 1.08
N THR A 76 -3.90 7.82 2.08
CA THR A 76 -3.18 9.07 1.91
C THR A 76 -1.92 8.90 1.05
N PRO A 77 -1.49 9.94 0.31
CA PRO A 77 -0.23 9.88 -0.44
C PRO A 77 0.99 9.60 0.44
N ARG A 78 0.92 9.96 1.73
CA ARG A 78 1.95 9.70 2.74
C ARG A 78 2.06 8.22 3.08
N ASP A 79 0.94 7.54 3.30
CA ASP A 79 0.92 6.12 3.67
C ASP A 79 1.39 5.25 2.49
N ALA A 80 0.88 5.54 1.29
CA ALA A 80 1.32 4.90 0.06
C ALA A 80 2.84 5.06 -0.17
N ALA A 81 3.37 6.28 -0.02
CA ALA A 81 4.80 6.53 -0.16
C ALA A 81 5.63 5.79 0.90
N THR A 82 5.17 5.81 2.15
CA THR A 82 5.87 5.17 3.27
C THR A 82 6.03 3.66 3.03
N LEU A 83 4.99 2.98 2.53
CA LEU A 83 5.06 1.56 2.25
C LEU A 83 5.91 1.26 1.01
N LEU A 84 5.77 2.07 -0.04
CA LEU A 84 6.53 1.90 -1.29
C LEU A 84 8.03 2.13 -1.09
N GLU A 85 8.43 3.04 -0.21
CA GLU A 85 9.83 3.26 0.18
C GLU A 85 10.42 2.00 0.85
N LYS A 86 9.68 1.37 1.77
CA LYS A 86 10.13 0.15 2.47
C LYS A 86 10.28 -1.05 1.53
N LEU A 87 9.41 -1.15 0.52
CA LEU A 87 9.54 -2.16 -0.54
C LEU A 87 10.79 -1.90 -1.40
N LYS A 88 11.00 -0.65 -1.80
CA LYS A 88 12.18 -0.26 -2.57
C LYS A 88 13.48 -0.50 -1.80
N GLU A 89 13.50 -0.29 -0.48
CA GLU A 89 14.66 -0.60 0.36
C GLU A 89 14.98 -2.10 0.40
N ALA A 90 13.95 -2.97 0.38
CA ALA A 90 14.14 -4.41 0.33
C ALA A 90 14.71 -4.86 -1.04
N GLU A 91 14.20 -4.31 -2.15
CA GLU A 91 14.67 -4.63 -3.51
C GLU A 91 16.13 -4.17 -3.76
N GLN A 92 16.57 -3.06 -3.14
CA GLN A 92 17.94 -2.57 -3.31
C GLN A 92 19.00 -3.53 -2.77
N LYS A 93 18.68 -4.37 -1.78
CA LYS A 93 19.63 -5.35 -1.22
C LYS A 93 19.77 -6.62 -2.06
N SER A 94 18.76 -6.99 -2.85
CA SER A 94 18.85 -8.11 -3.82
C SER A 94 19.54 -7.71 -5.13
N SER A 95 19.76 -6.41 -5.34
CA SER A 95 20.13 -5.75 -6.60
C SER A 95 21.64 -5.79 -6.95
N VAL A 96 22.45 -6.69 -6.39
CA VAL A 96 23.90 -6.75 -6.75
C VAL A 96 24.10 -7.37 -8.16
N PHE A 97 23.08 -8.06 -8.70
CA PHE A 97 23.11 -8.71 -10.04
C PHE A 97 22.04 -8.17 -11.03
N SER A 98 21.27 -7.16 -10.64
CA SER A 98 20.05 -6.69 -11.34
C SER A 98 20.28 -5.78 -12.55
N VAL A 99 21.46 -5.18 -12.66
CA VAL A 99 21.81 -4.26 -13.77
C VAL A 99 21.69 -4.94 -15.14
N LEU A 100 21.75 -6.27 -15.17
CA LEU A 100 21.73 -7.10 -16.37
C LEU A 100 20.31 -7.41 -16.90
N LYS A 101 19.22 -7.13 -16.16
CA LYS A 101 17.85 -7.48 -16.58
C LYS A 101 17.00 -6.24 -16.87
N LYS A 102 16.54 -6.10 -18.12
CA LYS A 102 15.72 -4.95 -18.60
C LYS A 102 14.46 -4.73 -17.75
N ASN A 103 13.71 -5.79 -17.45
CA ASN A 103 12.45 -5.71 -16.71
C ASN A 103 12.61 -5.15 -15.29
N GLU A 104 13.74 -5.45 -14.63
CA GLU A 104 14.01 -4.95 -13.27
C GLU A 104 14.34 -3.44 -13.27
N ARG A 105 15.02 -2.97 -14.33
CA ARG A 105 15.27 -1.53 -14.53
C ARG A 105 13.98 -0.76 -14.79
N ASP A 106 13.08 -1.29 -15.61
CA ASP A 106 11.82 -0.63 -15.93
C ASP A 106 10.90 -0.56 -14.69
N ARG A 107 10.84 -1.65 -13.90
CA ARG A 107 10.15 -1.67 -12.59
C ARG A 107 10.72 -0.61 -11.63
N ARG A 108 12.04 -0.49 -11.54
CA ARG A 108 12.70 0.49 -10.66
C ARG A 108 12.43 1.94 -11.09
N LYS A 109 12.42 2.22 -12.38
CA LYS A 109 12.02 3.55 -12.90
C LYS A 109 10.58 3.88 -12.57
N LEU A 110 9.68 2.89 -12.69
CA LEU A 110 8.27 3.08 -12.37
C LEU A 110 8.08 3.37 -10.87
N LEU A 111 8.75 2.59 -10.01
CA LEU A 111 8.82 2.84 -8.56
C LEU A 111 9.29 4.27 -8.24
N ASP A 112 10.39 4.71 -8.84
CA ASP A 112 10.93 6.06 -8.61
C ASP A 112 9.99 7.16 -9.12
N THR A 113 9.29 6.92 -10.23
CA THR A 113 8.31 7.85 -10.81
C THR A 113 7.11 8.01 -9.88
N VAL A 114 6.52 6.90 -9.44
CA VAL A 114 5.38 6.91 -8.50
C VAL A 114 5.77 7.58 -7.19
N LEU A 115 6.91 7.23 -6.60
CA LEU A 115 7.39 7.86 -5.36
C LEU A 115 7.54 9.38 -5.50
N LYS A 116 8.03 9.86 -6.65
CA LYS A 116 8.14 11.30 -6.91
C LYS A 116 6.78 11.96 -6.96
N GLN A 117 5.80 11.36 -7.63
CA GLN A 117 4.43 11.89 -7.71
C GLN A 117 3.76 11.92 -6.34
N LEU A 118 3.87 10.85 -5.56
CA LEU A 118 3.32 10.78 -4.19
C LEU A 118 3.90 11.89 -3.30
N LYS A 119 5.21 12.16 -3.40
CA LYS A 119 5.86 13.26 -2.64
C LYS A 119 5.42 14.64 -3.12
N GLN A 120 5.12 14.81 -4.40
CA GLN A 120 4.57 16.08 -4.91
C GLN A 120 3.18 16.33 -4.33
N LEU A 121 2.32 15.31 -4.28
CA LEU A 121 0.99 15.40 -3.68
C LEU A 121 1.05 15.75 -2.18
N GLN A 122 1.98 15.14 -1.43
CA GLN A 122 2.19 15.47 -0.01
C GLN A 122 2.57 16.95 0.23
N ASN A 123 3.19 17.61 -0.74
CA ASN A 123 3.58 19.01 -0.64
C ASN A 123 2.49 19.98 -1.12
N GLN A 124 1.38 19.48 -1.67
CA GLN A 124 0.23 20.28 -2.10
C GLN A 124 -0.83 20.40 -1.00
N ASP A 125 -0.82 19.49 -0.02
CA ASP A 125 -1.67 19.52 1.18
C ASP A 125 -1.03 20.28 2.37
N GLY A 126 -0.08 21.20 2.08
CA GLY A 126 0.66 22.00 3.06
C GLY A 126 0.37 23.49 3.00
#